data_AF-A0AAV5VUL4-F1
#
_entry.id   AF-A0AAV5VUL4-F1
#
_cell.length_a   1.000
_cell.length_b   1.000
_cell.length_c   1.000
_cell.angle_alpha   90.00
_cell.angle_beta   90.00
_cell.angle_gamma   90.00
#
_symmetry.space_group_name_H-M   'P 1'
#
loop_
_entity.id
_entity.type
_entity.pdbx_description
1 polymer ?
#
loop_
_entity_poly.entity_id
_entity_poly.type
_entity_poly.pdbx_seq_one_letter_code
_entity_poly.pdbx_strand_id
1 'polypeptide(L)'
;AFPAITDLSSEEQDLLCKNYFPKFCLIDNAHRTRMVWGEIKTFAMCSVMSAVDLTRPDLWLGEERGEQHRKSIISTVHAQYEAQFPIFVPTLVRAQITTMEFYAVIALTLCENASSSHLSEQTLSVLDDIRAEILEDLQRYYKDEIGLSDFSTRLGNLITVSHVIQECVSLSEEFAIMQHKLFDLYANDDF
;
A
#
# COMPACT_ATOMS: atom_id res chain seq x y z
N ALA A 1 -11.52 1.12 11.11
CA ALA A 1 -11.21 -0.32 10.95
C ALA A 1 -12.51 -1.03 10.61
N PHE A 2 -12.48 -2.02 9.72
CA PHE A 2 -13.67 -2.79 9.32
C PHE A 2 -14.00 -3.82 10.41
N PRO A 3 -15.16 -3.71 11.10
CA PRO A 3 -15.51 -4.64 12.19
C PRO A 3 -15.56 -6.09 11.74
N ALA A 4 -15.98 -6.37 10.51
CA ALA A 4 -16.06 -7.74 9.98
C ALA A 4 -14.71 -8.48 9.98
N ILE A 5 -13.57 -7.76 9.96
CA ILE A 5 -12.23 -8.37 10.04
C ILE A 5 -11.94 -8.89 11.45
N THR A 6 -12.50 -8.27 12.50
CA THR A 6 -12.27 -8.72 13.88
C THR A 6 -12.94 -10.05 14.19
N ASP A 7 -13.92 -10.45 13.37
CA ASP A 7 -14.63 -11.71 13.50
C ASP A 7 -13.89 -12.89 12.82
N LEU A 8 -12.83 -12.60 12.05
CA LEU A 8 -11.96 -13.62 11.45
C LEU A 8 -11.03 -14.23 12.48
N SER A 9 -10.45 -15.39 12.17
CA SER A 9 -9.44 -16.00 13.05
C SER A 9 -8.19 -15.11 13.17
N SER A 10 -7.47 -15.22 14.29
CA SER A 10 -6.23 -14.46 14.48
C SER A 10 -5.18 -14.74 13.40
N GLU A 11 -5.14 -15.96 12.88
CA GLU A 11 -4.23 -16.37 11.79
C GLU A 11 -4.59 -15.66 10.48
N GLU A 12 -5.88 -15.56 10.15
CA GLU A 12 -6.34 -14.83 8.97
C GLU A 12 -6.13 -13.33 9.10
N GLN A 13 -6.36 -12.77 10.29
CA GLN A 13 -6.08 -11.36 10.56
C GLN A 13 -4.58 -11.03 10.39
N ASP A 14 -3.70 -11.90 10.89
CA ASP A 14 -2.24 -11.75 10.73
C ASP A 14 -1.84 -11.85 9.25
N LEU A 15 -2.35 -12.86 8.54
CA LEU A 15 -2.08 -13.04 7.12
C LEU A 15 -2.57 -11.86 6.27
N LEU A 16 -3.77 -11.36 6.55
CA LEU A 16 -4.31 -10.16 5.89
C LEU A 16 -3.43 -8.94 6.17
N CYS A 17 -3.02 -8.74 7.42
CA CYS A 17 -2.18 -7.63 7.83
C CYS A 17 -0.83 -7.66 7.11
N LYS A 18 -0.15 -8.81 7.12
CA LYS A 18 1.15 -9.03 6.47
C LYS A 18 1.10 -8.76 4.97
N ASN A 19 0.09 -9.28 4.28
CA ASN A 19 -0.09 -9.06 2.84
C ASN A 19 -0.48 -7.61 2.51
N TYR A 20 -1.27 -6.98 3.38
CA TYR A 20 -1.74 -5.61 3.18
C TYR A 20 -0.66 -4.56 3.46
N PHE A 21 0.19 -4.76 4.45
CA PHE A 21 1.10 -3.74 4.95
C PHE A 21 2.06 -3.16 3.90
N PRO A 22 2.75 -3.96 3.06
CA PRO A 22 3.59 -3.42 1.98
C PRO A 22 2.83 -2.46 1.06
N LYS A 23 1.59 -2.80 0.74
CA LYS A 23 0.73 -2.01 -0.14
C LYS A 23 0.27 -0.72 0.53
N PHE A 24 -0.12 -0.82 1.80
CA PHE A 24 -0.44 0.34 2.63
C PHE A 24 0.74 1.32 2.69
N CYS A 25 1.95 0.82 2.98
CA CYS A 25 3.16 1.65 3.01
C CYS A 25 3.41 2.35 1.68
N LEU A 26 3.25 1.65 0.54
CA LEU A 26 3.47 2.26 -0.77
C LEU A 26 2.51 3.44 -1.02
N ILE A 27 1.20 3.25 -0.81
CA ILE A 27 0.20 4.29 -1.10
C ILE A 27 0.21 5.42 -0.06
N ASP A 28 0.38 5.11 1.23
CA ASP A 28 0.44 6.11 2.30
C ASP A 28 1.66 7.02 2.15
N ASN A 29 2.84 6.43 1.92
CA ASN A 29 4.07 7.19 1.69
C ASN A 29 3.93 8.12 0.48
N ALA A 30 3.36 7.61 -0.61
CA ALA A 30 3.16 8.37 -1.84
C ALA A 30 2.18 9.54 -1.64
N HIS A 31 1.07 9.30 -0.96
CA HIS A 31 0.07 10.33 -0.67
C HIS A 31 0.67 11.43 0.21
N ARG A 32 1.32 11.07 1.33
CA ARG A 32 1.98 12.05 2.23
C ARG A 32 3.04 12.86 1.51
N THR A 33 3.89 12.20 0.72
CA THR A 33 4.94 12.85 -0.06
C THR A 33 4.36 13.91 -1.00
N ARG A 34 3.27 13.59 -1.69
CA ARG A 34 2.59 14.56 -2.56
C ARG A 34 1.90 15.68 -1.80
N MET A 35 1.36 15.41 -0.61
CA MET A 35 0.78 16.46 0.23
C MET A 35 1.83 17.47 0.72
N VAL A 36 3.07 17.03 0.95
CA VAL A 36 4.17 17.88 1.44
C VAL A 36 4.90 18.58 0.30
N TRP A 37 5.26 17.87 -0.77
CA TRP A 37 6.12 18.37 -1.85
C TRP A 37 5.42 18.52 -3.21
N GLY A 38 4.17 18.10 -3.36
CA GLY A 38 3.43 18.11 -4.63
C GLY A 38 3.81 16.99 -5.60
N GLU A 39 5.03 16.46 -5.51
CA GLU A 39 5.58 15.42 -6.38
C GLU A 39 6.48 14.43 -5.62
N ILE A 40 6.70 13.26 -6.22
CA ILE A 40 7.58 12.21 -5.70
C ILE A 40 8.82 12.17 -6.59
N LYS A 41 9.93 12.77 -6.13
CA LYS A 41 11.20 12.82 -6.87
C LYS A 41 12.38 12.41 -5.99
N THR A 42 12.70 13.26 -5.01
CA THR A 42 13.90 13.12 -4.19
C THR A 42 13.58 12.51 -2.83
N PHE A 43 12.50 12.97 -2.19
CA PHE A 43 12.13 12.52 -0.85
C PHE A 43 10.86 11.69 -0.89
N ALA A 44 10.76 10.73 0.03
CA ALA A 44 9.51 10.08 0.40
C ALA A 44 9.25 10.26 1.89
N MET A 45 8.02 10.65 2.25
CA MET A 45 7.55 10.59 3.63
C MET A 45 7.36 9.12 4.02
N CYS A 46 7.94 8.69 5.14
CA CYS A 46 7.71 7.37 5.73
C CYS A 46 6.78 7.43 6.94
N SER A 47 6.62 8.62 7.53
CA SER A 47 5.65 8.88 8.60
C SER A 47 5.26 10.36 8.57
N VAL A 48 4.50 10.83 9.56
CA VAL A 48 4.16 12.26 9.72
C VAL A 48 5.41 13.12 9.95
N MET A 49 6.46 12.58 10.57
CA MET A 49 7.63 13.36 10.99
C MET A 49 8.95 12.88 10.37
N SER A 50 8.94 11.81 9.59
CA SER A 50 10.14 11.26 8.97
C SER A 50 10.01 11.17 7.46
N ALA A 51 11.11 11.50 6.80
CA ALA A 51 11.27 11.38 5.36
C ALA A 51 12.64 10.80 5.05
N VAL A 52 12.74 10.20 3.88
CA VAL A 52 13.94 9.52 3.42
C VAL A 52 14.32 10.03 2.02
N ASP A 53 15.61 10.23 1.78
CA ASP A 53 16.16 10.66 0.49
C ASP A 53 16.35 9.47 -0.46
N LEU A 54 15.42 9.30 -1.39
CA LEU A 54 15.35 8.19 -2.34
C LEU A 54 16.59 8.09 -3.23
N THR A 55 17.33 9.19 -3.38
CA THR A 55 18.55 9.25 -4.20
C THR A 55 19.79 8.83 -3.41
N ARG A 56 19.69 8.77 -2.08
CA ARG A 56 20.79 8.50 -1.15
C ARG A 56 20.40 7.48 -0.05
N PRO A 57 20.00 6.25 -0.41
CA PRO A 57 19.68 5.22 0.58
C PRO A 57 20.88 4.79 1.43
N ASP A 58 22.10 5.11 1.00
CA ASP A 58 23.32 4.96 1.80
C ASP A 58 23.27 5.78 3.11
N LEU A 59 22.57 6.91 3.13
CA LEU A 59 22.49 7.75 4.31
C LEU A 59 21.54 7.20 5.39
N TRP A 60 20.66 6.27 5.03
CA TRP A 60 19.64 5.75 5.95
C TRP A 60 20.17 4.60 6.81
N LEU A 61 21.15 3.86 6.30
CA LEU A 61 21.75 2.72 6.98
C LEU A 61 22.97 3.21 7.77
N GLY A 62 23.06 2.85 9.06
CA GLY A 62 24.25 3.12 9.87
C GLY A 62 25.46 2.31 9.38
N GLU A 63 26.65 2.92 9.34
CA GLU A 63 27.88 2.25 8.89
C GLU A 63 28.34 1.15 9.86
N GLU A 64 28.01 1.29 11.15
CA GLU A 64 28.56 0.46 12.22
C GLU A 64 27.85 -0.90 12.42
N ARG A 65 26.73 -1.17 11.74
CA ARG A 65 25.98 -2.44 11.88
C ARG A 65 25.65 -3.04 10.51
N GLY A 66 26.13 -4.27 10.25
CA GLY A 66 25.67 -5.09 9.12
C GLY A 66 26.32 -4.80 7.76
N GLU A 67 27.58 -4.34 7.75
CA GLU A 67 28.34 -3.98 6.52
C GLU A 67 28.26 -5.05 5.42
N GLN A 68 28.25 -6.33 5.79
CA GLN A 68 28.17 -7.47 4.87
C GLN A 68 26.89 -7.47 4.01
N HIS A 69 25.78 -6.96 4.51
CA HIS A 69 24.48 -6.96 3.80
C HIS A 69 24.07 -5.56 3.32
N ARG A 70 24.74 -4.50 3.81
CA ARG A 70 24.42 -3.10 3.48
C ARG A 70 24.34 -2.84 1.98
N LYS A 71 25.33 -3.27 1.21
CA LYS A 71 25.35 -3.10 -0.25
C LYS A 71 24.18 -3.81 -0.93
N SER A 72 23.85 -5.01 -0.44
CA SER A 72 22.71 -5.77 -0.94
C SER A 72 21.40 -5.04 -0.69
N ILE A 73 21.17 -4.55 0.53
CA ILE A 73 19.96 -3.81 0.91
C ILE A 73 19.82 -2.54 0.05
N ILE A 74 20.89 -1.75 -0.08
CA ILE A 74 20.90 -0.54 -0.92
C ILE A 74 20.55 -0.90 -2.37
N SER A 75 21.15 -1.96 -2.91
CA SER A 75 20.87 -2.43 -4.26
C SER A 75 19.41 -2.86 -4.45
N THR A 76 18.85 -3.60 -3.49
CA THR A 76 17.44 -4.04 -3.52
C THR A 76 16.48 -2.85 -3.47
N VAL A 77 16.76 -1.87 -2.59
CA VAL A 77 15.95 -0.64 -2.47
C VAL A 77 15.98 0.16 -3.78
N HIS A 78 17.16 0.33 -4.39
CA HIS A 78 17.27 1.00 -5.69
C HIS A 78 16.51 0.26 -6.79
N ALA A 79 16.73 -1.05 -6.91
CA ALA A 79 16.07 -1.88 -7.92
C ALA A 79 14.54 -1.81 -7.79
N GLN A 80 14.02 -1.80 -6.56
CA GLN A 80 12.61 -1.62 -6.29
C GLN A 80 12.11 -0.27 -6.82
N TYR A 81 12.78 0.83 -6.49
CA TYR A 81 12.34 2.15 -6.94
C TYR A 81 12.37 2.27 -8.47
N GLU A 82 13.43 1.76 -9.11
CA GLU A 82 13.54 1.76 -10.56
C GLU A 82 12.44 0.93 -11.24
N ALA A 83 12.01 -0.18 -10.62
CA ALA A 83 10.94 -1.02 -11.15
C ALA A 83 9.53 -0.42 -10.91
N GLN A 84 9.26 0.07 -9.70
CA GLN A 84 7.91 0.48 -9.29
C GLN A 84 7.55 1.90 -9.76
N PHE A 85 8.48 2.87 -9.62
CA PHE A 85 8.15 4.28 -9.80
C PHE A 85 7.67 4.65 -11.21
N PRO A 86 8.28 4.12 -12.30
CA PRO A 86 7.82 4.43 -13.65
C PRO A 86 6.38 4.02 -13.94
N ILE A 87 5.82 3.07 -13.18
CA ILE A 87 4.45 2.57 -13.33
C ILE A 87 3.52 3.28 -12.35
N PHE A 88 3.91 3.29 -11.08
CA PHE A 88 3.08 3.75 -9.97
C PHE A 88 2.90 5.27 -9.96
N VAL A 89 3.99 6.04 -10.06
CA VAL A 89 3.93 7.51 -9.93
C VAL A 89 3.07 8.13 -11.03
N PRO A 90 3.24 7.81 -12.33
CA PRO A 90 2.38 8.35 -13.37
C PRO A 90 0.91 7.95 -13.20
N THR A 91 0.64 6.73 -12.74
CA THR A 91 -0.72 6.26 -12.47
C THR A 91 -1.38 7.09 -11.37
N LEU A 92 -0.67 7.33 -10.26
CA LEU A 92 -1.15 8.14 -9.14
C LEU A 92 -1.35 9.62 -9.53
N VAL A 93 -0.45 10.17 -10.34
CA VAL A 93 -0.56 11.55 -10.85
C VAL A 93 -1.76 11.69 -11.77
N ARG A 94 -1.93 10.78 -12.73
CA ARG A 94 -3.07 10.77 -13.66
C ARG A 94 -4.40 10.58 -12.93
N ALA A 95 -4.42 9.74 -11.90
CA ALA A 95 -5.61 9.49 -11.11
C ALA A 95 -6.03 10.71 -10.27
N GLN A 96 -5.17 11.71 -10.03
CA GLN A 96 -5.51 12.93 -9.29
C GLN A 96 -6.36 12.70 -8.02
N ILE A 97 -6.01 11.68 -7.24
CA ILE A 97 -6.81 11.18 -6.11
C ILE A 97 -6.97 12.27 -5.05
N THR A 98 -8.21 12.54 -4.64
CA THR A 98 -8.54 13.42 -3.51
C THR A 98 -8.33 12.73 -2.17
N THR A 99 -8.35 13.47 -1.07
CA THR A 99 -8.21 12.87 0.27
C THR A 99 -9.28 11.83 0.57
N MET A 100 -10.54 12.07 0.16
CA MET A 100 -11.63 11.10 0.37
C MET A 100 -11.40 9.81 -0.41
N GLU A 101 -11.06 9.93 -1.68
CA GLU A 101 -10.80 8.78 -2.56
C GLU A 101 -9.53 8.03 -2.16
N PHE A 102 -8.55 8.71 -1.53
CA PHE A 102 -7.36 8.06 -0.99
C PHE A 102 -7.73 7.06 0.11
N TYR A 103 -8.66 7.40 1.01
CA TYR A 103 -9.15 6.45 2.00
C TYR A 103 -9.86 5.26 1.36
N ALA A 104 -10.63 5.49 0.30
CA ALA A 104 -11.25 4.41 -0.46
C ALA A 104 -10.21 3.52 -1.14
N VAL A 105 -9.15 4.08 -1.74
CA VAL A 105 -8.08 3.30 -2.37
C VAL A 105 -7.30 2.47 -1.36
N ILE A 106 -7.01 3.02 -0.18
CA ILE A 106 -6.41 2.26 0.94
C ILE A 106 -7.26 1.02 1.24
N ALA A 107 -8.57 1.20 1.35
CA ALA A 107 -9.49 0.12 1.66
C ALA A 107 -9.67 -0.87 0.49
N LEU A 108 -9.74 -0.41 -0.76
CA LEU A 108 -9.77 -1.27 -1.94
C LEU A 108 -8.51 -2.13 -2.05
N THR A 109 -7.35 -1.56 -1.71
CA THR A 109 -6.05 -2.24 -1.73
C THR A 109 -5.98 -3.40 -0.74
N LEU A 110 -6.68 -3.31 0.39
CA LEU A 110 -6.88 -4.41 1.33
C LEU A 110 -7.66 -5.57 0.67
N CYS A 111 -8.71 -5.24 -0.10
CA CYS A 111 -9.53 -6.22 -0.81
C CYS A 111 -8.80 -6.90 -1.98
N GLU A 112 -7.70 -6.34 -2.50
CA GLU A 112 -6.87 -6.99 -3.54
C GLU A 112 -6.13 -8.25 -3.02
N ASN A 113 -6.14 -8.50 -1.71
CA ASN A 113 -5.54 -9.71 -1.11
C ASN A 113 -6.23 -11.03 -1.49
N ALA A 114 -7.40 -10.97 -2.15
CA ALA A 114 -8.21 -12.13 -2.51
C ALA A 114 -7.50 -13.15 -3.41
N SER A 115 -6.39 -12.78 -4.05
CA SER A 115 -5.60 -13.68 -4.89
C SER A 115 -4.64 -14.59 -4.13
N SER A 116 -4.44 -14.40 -2.82
CA SER A 116 -3.54 -15.25 -2.04
C SER A 116 -4.21 -16.61 -1.76
N SER A 117 -3.57 -17.70 -2.21
CA SER A 117 -4.08 -19.08 -2.14
C SER A 117 -4.30 -19.65 -0.73
N HIS A 118 -4.16 -18.82 0.30
CA HIS A 118 -4.14 -19.21 1.70
C HIS A 118 -5.29 -18.60 2.52
N LEU A 119 -6.13 -17.75 1.92
CA LEU A 119 -7.31 -17.20 2.61
C LEU A 119 -8.49 -18.17 2.51
N SER A 120 -9.26 -18.29 3.60
CA SER A 120 -10.49 -19.06 3.60
C SER A 120 -11.58 -18.40 2.75
N GLU A 121 -12.57 -19.18 2.32
CA GLU A 121 -13.76 -18.67 1.64
C GLU A 121 -14.50 -17.62 2.48
N GLN A 122 -14.52 -17.78 3.81
CA GLN A 122 -15.11 -16.80 4.73
C GLN A 122 -14.38 -15.47 4.65
N THR A 123 -13.03 -15.49 4.69
CA THR A 123 -12.24 -14.27 4.58
C THR A 123 -12.41 -13.60 3.21
N LEU A 124 -12.45 -14.38 2.13
CA LEU A 124 -12.72 -13.85 0.79
C LEU A 124 -14.09 -13.18 0.71
N SER A 125 -15.12 -13.81 1.28
CA SER A 125 -16.47 -13.21 1.36
C SER A 125 -16.46 -11.88 2.11
N VAL A 126 -15.77 -11.81 3.26
CA VAL A 126 -15.65 -10.55 4.03
C VAL A 126 -14.95 -9.46 3.21
N LEU A 127 -13.89 -9.79 2.47
CA LEU A 127 -13.21 -8.81 1.60
C LEU A 127 -14.08 -8.35 0.43
N ASP A 128 -14.91 -9.24 -0.12
CA ASP A 128 -15.85 -8.91 -1.19
C ASP A 128 -16.98 -7.99 -0.69
N ASP A 129 -17.51 -8.26 0.50
CA ASP A 129 -18.52 -7.41 1.16
C ASP A 129 -17.96 -6.01 1.44
N ILE A 130 -16.75 -5.93 2.00
CA ILE A 130 -16.05 -4.66 2.21
C ILE A 130 -15.84 -3.91 0.88
N ARG A 131 -15.43 -4.61 -0.18
CA ARG A 131 -15.24 -4.01 -1.51
C ARG A 131 -16.55 -3.43 -2.04
N ALA A 132 -17.65 -4.17 -1.91
CA ALA A 132 -18.97 -3.73 -2.33
C ALA A 132 -19.42 -2.48 -1.57
N GLU A 133 -19.24 -2.46 -0.24
CA GLU A 133 -19.56 -1.31 0.62
C GLU A 133 -18.77 -0.06 0.20
N ILE A 134 -17.46 -0.18 0.01
CA ILE A 134 -16.60 0.95 -0.43
C ILE A 134 -17.06 1.51 -1.78
N LEU A 135 -17.41 0.62 -2.72
CA LEU A 135 -17.87 1.04 -4.05
C LEU A 135 -19.25 1.70 -4.00
N GLU A 136 -20.14 1.25 -3.12
CA GLU A 136 -21.44 1.90 -2.90
C GLU A 136 -21.25 3.29 -2.27
N ASP A 137 -20.41 3.41 -1.25
CA ASP A 137 -20.13 4.67 -0.60
C ASP A 137 -19.46 5.68 -1.53
N LEU A 138 -18.52 5.23 -2.37
CA LEU A 138 -17.93 6.08 -3.42
C LEU A 138 -18.98 6.57 -4.41
N GLN A 139 -19.91 5.71 -4.83
CA GLN A 139 -21.00 6.11 -5.71
C GLN A 139 -21.90 7.16 -5.07
N ARG A 140 -22.23 6.99 -3.79
CA ARG A 140 -23.01 7.95 -3.01
C ARG A 140 -22.26 9.29 -2.90
N TYR A 141 -20.99 9.26 -2.52
CA TYR A 141 -20.12 10.44 -2.45
C TYR A 141 -20.08 11.21 -3.78
N TYR A 142 -19.89 10.52 -4.91
CA TYR A 142 -19.85 11.20 -6.21
C TYR A 142 -21.19 11.83 -6.58
N LYS A 143 -22.30 11.13 -6.35
CA LYS A 143 -23.64 11.64 -6.70
C LYS A 143 -24.10 12.76 -5.79
N ASP A 144 -23.99 12.56 -4.49
CA ASP A 144 -24.67 13.37 -3.48
C ASP A 144 -23.81 14.54 -2.99
N GLU A 145 -22.49 14.35 -2.91
CA GLU A 145 -21.57 15.39 -2.41
C GLU A 145 -20.88 16.16 -3.55
N ILE A 146 -20.40 15.45 -4.58
CA ILE A 146 -19.71 16.10 -5.72
C ILE A 146 -20.71 16.54 -6.81
N GLY A 147 -21.89 15.90 -6.90
CA GLY A 147 -22.85 16.16 -7.98
C GLY A 147 -22.40 15.61 -9.33
N LEU A 148 -21.53 14.60 -9.35
CA LEU A 148 -21.00 13.97 -10.55
C LEU A 148 -21.95 12.88 -11.05
N SER A 149 -22.56 13.10 -12.22
CA SER A 149 -23.52 12.14 -12.80
C SER A 149 -22.87 10.94 -13.48
N ASP A 150 -21.69 11.12 -14.06
CA ASP A 150 -20.87 10.04 -14.63
C ASP A 150 -19.53 9.95 -13.91
N PHE A 151 -19.46 9.01 -12.97
CA PHE A 151 -18.28 8.73 -12.15
C PHE A 151 -17.57 7.44 -12.60
N SER A 152 -17.98 6.83 -13.71
CA SER A 152 -17.49 5.52 -14.14
C SER A 152 -15.98 5.53 -14.40
N THR A 153 -15.49 6.56 -15.11
CA THR A 153 -14.06 6.78 -15.33
C THR A 153 -13.31 7.01 -14.03
N ARG A 154 -13.93 7.69 -13.06
CA ARG A 154 -13.31 7.99 -11.78
C ARG A 154 -13.12 6.73 -10.96
N LEU A 155 -14.17 5.91 -10.82
CA LEU A 155 -14.09 4.59 -10.20
C LEU A 155 -13.06 3.69 -10.89
N GLY A 156 -13.08 3.64 -12.23
CA GLY A 156 -12.11 2.86 -13.00
C GLY A 156 -10.66 3.27 -12.72
N ASN A 157 -10.39 4.57 -12.57
CA ASN A 157 -9.07 5.06 -12.20
C ASN A 157 -8.65 4.63 -10.79
N LEU A 158 -9.56 4.65 -9.80
CA LEU A 158 -9.26 4.22 -8.44
C LEU A 158 -8.98 2.71 -8.38
N ILE A 159 -9.77 1.90 -9.07
CA ILE A 159 -9.56 0.46 -9.20
C ILE A 159 -8.21 0.17 -9.89
N THR A 160 -7.91 0.91 -10.96
CA THR A 160 -6.60 0.80 -11.65
C THR A 160 -5.44 1.10 -10.71
N VAL A 161 -5.55 2.13 -9.86
CA VAL A 161 -4.52 2.45 -8.86
C VAL A 161 -4.36 1.30 -7.86
N SER A 162 -5.46 0.74 -7.35
CA SER A 162 -5.47 -0.42 -6.44
C SER A 162 -4.69 -1.60 -7.04
N HIS A 163 -5.01 -1.97 -8.29
CA HIS A 163 -4.30 -3.05 -9.00
C HIS A 163 -2.83 -2.74 -9.26
N VAL A 164 -2.49 -1.51 -9.64
CA VAL A 164 -1.08 -1.11 -9.85
C VAL A 164 -0.28 -1.19 -8.56
N ILE A 165 -0.88 -0.87 -7.41
CA ILE A 165 -0.24 -1.03 -6.10
C ILE A 165 0.05 -2.51 -5.83
N GLN A 166 -0.93 -3.39 -6.06
CA GLN A 166 -0.74 -4.83 -5.93
C GLN A 166 0.40 -5.33 -6.83
N GLU A 167 0.41 -4.92 -8.10
CA GLU A 167 1.46 -5.30 -9.04
C GLU A 167 2.84 -4.80 -8.62
N CYS A 168 2.95 -3.56 -8.14
CA CYS A 168 4.21 -3.01 -7.65
C CYS A 168 4.78 -3.83 -6.49
N VAL A 169 3.93 -4.25 -5.55
CA VAL A 169 4.36 -5.10 -4.44
C VAL A 169 4.76 -6.49 -4.92
N SER A 170 4.03 -7.09 -5.87
CA SER A 170 4.39 -8.37 -6.49
C SER A 170 5.73 -8.32 -7.23
N LEU A 171 6.05 -7.21 -7.90
CA LEU A 171 7.34 -6.99 -8.58
C LEU A 171 8.53 -6.87 -7.62
N SER A 172 8.29 -6.74 -6.32
CA SER A 172 9.33 -6.56 -5.30
C SER A 172 9.17 -7.59 -4.18
N GLU A 173 9.04 -8.85 -4.56
CA GLU A 173 8.86 -9.98 -3.65
C GLU A 173 9.92 -10.01 -2.55
N GLU A 174 11.21 -9.76 -2.87
CA GLU A 174 12.27 -9.73 -1.85
C GLU A 174 12.04 -8.65 -0.78
N PHE A 175 11.56 -7.47 -1.18
CA PHE A 175 11.24 -6.38 -0.26
C PHE A 175 9.96 -6.67 0.53
N ALA A 176 8.94 -7.24 -0.13
CA ALA A 176 7.74 -7.69 0.54
C ALA A 176 8.06 -8.75 1.60
N ILE A 177 8.91 -9.73 1.29
CA ILE A 177 9.40 -10.75 2.22
C ILE A 177 10.19 -10.09 3.37
N MET A 178 11.03 -9.10 3.09
CA MET A 178 11.73 -8.35 4.14
C MET A 178 10.74 -7.70 5.12
N GLN A 179 9.68 -7.09 4.60
CA GLN A 179 8.63 -6.48 5.42
C GLN A 179 7.81 -7.52 6.20
N HIS A 180 7.50 -8.68 5.60
CA HIS A 180 6.84 -9.78 6.30
C HIS A 180 7.69 -10.29 7.47
N LYS A 181 8.98 -10.51 7.23
CA LYS A 181 9.93 -10.96 8.27
C LYS A 181 10.08 -9.96 9.40
N LEU A 182 9.95 -8.65 9.15
CA LEU A 182 9.92 -7.66 10.23
C LEU A 182 8.79 -7.94 11.22
N PHE A 183 7.58 -8.26 10.75
CA PHE A 183 6.48 -8.63 11.64
C PHE A 183 6.74 -9.92 12.41
N ASP A 184 7.32 -10.93 11.75
CA ASP A 184 7.65 -12.20 12.41
C ASP A 184 8.71 -12.03 13.50
N LEU A 185 9.66 -11.12 13.34
CA LEU A 185 10.65 -10.81 14.37
C LEU A 185 9.98 -10.26 15.64
N TYR A 186 9.00 -9.35 15.50
CA TYR A 186 8.28 -8.78 16.64
C TYR A 186 7.20 -9.70 17.22
N ALA A 187 6.68 -10.65 16.43
CA ALA A 187 5.70 -11.63 16.90
C ALA A 187 6.33 -12.77 17.72
N ASN A 188 7.61 -13.08 17.49
CA ASN A 188 8.35 -14.12 18.20
C ASN A 188 9.20 -13.59 19.37
N ASP A 189 9.33 -12.27 19.51
CA ASP A 189 9.94 -11.65 20.68
C ASP A 189 8.92 -11.59 21.84
N ASP A 190 8.85 -12.67 22.62
CA ASP A 190 8.37 -12.62 24.01
C ASP A 190 9.27 -11.65 24.79
N PHE A 191 8.78 -10.43 25.03
CA PHE A 191 9.32 -9.53 26.06
C PHE A 191 8.69 -9.84 27.43
#